data_AF-A0A453RIH0-F1
#
_entry.id   AF-A0A453RIH0-F1
#
_cell.length_a   1.000
_cell.length_b   1.000
_cell.length_c   1.000
_cell.angle_alpha   90.00
_cell.angle_beta   90.00
_cell.angle_gamma   90.00
#
_symmetry.space_group_name_H-M   'P 1'
#
loop_
_entity.id
_entity.type
_entity.pdbx_description
1 polymer ?
#
loop_
_entity_poly.entity_id
_entity_poly.type
_entity_poly.pdbx_seq_one_letter_code
_entity_poly.pdbx_strand_id
1 'polypeptide(L)'
;MDINESPVYLLLNPAINHSQKDLPVTIYESELHVIDGGPQLIFVKSNYTIETVEAERISVDHVAHLKPSDGGSAATQLAAHLTGIHSAIKMLNSRVRVIQQYLGAMQKGDIPLDNSLLRQVSSLVRRLPAMESEKFQDDFLTEYNDTLLMTYLAMFTNCSSTMNELVEKFNTTYERSPARRGGRGAFM
;
A
#
# COMPACT_ATOMS: atom_id res chain seq x y z
N MET A 1 29.90 -25.06 -0.64
CA MET A 1 28.74 -24.30 -1.16
C MET A 1 27.78 -25.35 -1.67
N ASP A 2 26.75 -25.63 -0.88
CA ASP A 2 25.72 -26.60 -1.29
C ASP A 2 24.82 -25.91 -2.32
N ILE A 3 24.88 -26.40 -3.56
CA ILE A 3 24.07 -25.88 -4.66
C ILE A 3 22.71 -26.57 -4.56
N ASN A 4 21.63 -25.79 -4.62
CA ASN A 4 20.27 -26.32 -4.62
C ASN A 4 20.05 -27.21 -5.85
N GLU A 5 19.48 -28.39 -5.65
CA GLU A 5 19.16 -29.35 -6.72
C GLU A 5 18.06 -28.85 -7.67
N SER A 6 17.24 -27.88 -7.24
CA SER A 6 16.22 -27.22 -8.06
C SER A 6 16.36 -25.69 -8.01
N PRO A 7 17.28 -25.11 -8.79
CA PRO A 7 17.44 -23.66 -8.85
C PRO A 7 16.35 -23.02 -9.72
N VAL A 8 15.98 -21.79 -9.35
CA VAL A 8 15.10 -20.93 -10.16
C VAL A 8 15.95 -20.05 -11.06
N TYR A 9 15.59 -19.96 -12.35
CA TYR A 9 16.28 -19.12 -13.31
C TYR A 9 15.47 -17.85 -13.61
N LEU A 10 16.02 -16.69 -13.26
CA LEU A 10 15.39 -15.39 -13.48
C LEU A 10 16.06 -14.66 -14.64
N LEU A 11 15.27 -14.27 -15.63
CA LEU A 11 15.70 -13.46 -16.77
C LEU A 11 15.10 -12.05 -16.65
N LEU A 12 15.96 -11.05 -16.53
CA LEU A 12 15.59 -9.64 -16.59
C LEU A 12 15.97 -9.09 -17.97
N ASN A 13 15.01 -8.51 -18.68
CA ASN A 13 15.27 -7.79 -19.92
C ASN A 13 15.49 -6.29 -19.61
N PRO A 14 16.72 -5.77 -19.73
CA PRO A 14 17.01 -4.37 -19.42
C PRO A 14 16.54 -3.40 -20.51
N ALA A 15 16.11 -3.90 -21.67
CA ALA A 15 15.63 -3.04 -22.75
C ALA A 15 14.31 -2.37 -22.36
N ILE A 16 14.34 -1.04 -22.24
CA ILE A 16 13.17 -0.25 -21.83
C ILE A 16 12.19 -0.19 -23.00
N ASN A 17 11.08 -0.90 -22.88
CA ASN A 17 9.94 -0.73 -23.76
C ASN A 17 8.85 0.07 -23.04
N HIS A 18 8.73 1.36 -23.37
CA HIS A 18 7.72 2.25 -22.77
C HIS A 18 6.26 1.83 -23.03
N SER A 19 6.02 0.93 -24.00
CA SER A 19 4.69 0.37 -24.25
C SER A 19 4.37 -0.83 -23.35
N GLN A 20 5.38 -1.48 -22.76
CA GLN A 20 5.22 -2.64 -21.90
C GLN A 20 4.98 -2.17 -20.46
N LYS A 21 3.76 -2.41 -19.97
CA LYS A 21 3.36 -2.06 -18.59
C LYS A 21 3.72 -3.13 -17.56
N ASP A 22 4.07 -4.33 -18.02
CA ASP A 22 4.42 -5.45 -17.15
C ASP A 22 5.92 -5.42 -16.84
N LEU A 23 6.28 -5.89 -15.64
CA LEU A 23 7.68 -5.95 -15.22
C LEU A 23 8.48 -6.83 -16.21
N PRO A 24 9.66 -6.39 -16.69
CA PRO A 24 10.43 -7.12 -17.69
C PRO A 24 11.23 -8.29 -17.08
N VAL A 25 10.58 -9.07 -16.22
CA VAL A 25 11.13 -10.21 -15.51
C VAL A 25 10.36 -11.46 -15.92
N THR A 26 11.08 -12.51 -16.28
CA THR A 26 10.55 -13.85 -16.55
C THR A 26 11.26 -14.85 -15.66
N ILE A 27 10.50 -15.76 -15.04
CA ILE A 27 11.02 -16.80 -14.17
C ILE A 27 10.85 -18.15 -14.87
N TYR A 28 11.85 -19.00 -14.76
CA TYR A 28 11.85 -20.35 -15.27
C TYR A 28 12.23 -21.35 -14.17
N GLU A 29 11.57 -22.50 -14.17
CA GLU A 29 11.92 -23.67 -13.37
C GLU A 29 12.46 -24.80 -14.26
N SER A 30 13.26 -25.67 -13.67
CA SER A 30 13.82 -26.83 -14.37
C SER A 30 12.89 -28.02 -14.23
N GLU A 31 12.31 -28.49 -15.33
CA GLU A 31 11.46 -29.68 -15.35
C GLU A 31 12.11 -30.79 -16.18
N LEU A 32 11.97 -32.04 -15.72
CA LEU A 32 12.42 -33.21 -16.47
C LEU A 32 11.30 -33.65 -17.43
N HIS A 33 11.52 -33.47 -18.72
CA HIS A 33 10.61 -33.93 -19.77
C HIS A 33 11.25 -35.03 -20.60
N VAL A 34 10.46 -36.01 -21.05
CA VAL A 34 10.93 -37.02 -22.00
C VAL A 34 10.72 -36.48 -23.41
N ILE A 35 11.82 -36.13 -24.08
CA ILE A 35 11.83 -35.63 -25.46
C ILE A 35 12.65 -36.62 -26.29
N ASP A 36 12.09 -37.09 -27.41
CA ASP A 36 12.72 -38.08 -28.30
C ASP A 36 13.18 -39.38 -27.59
N GLY A 37 12.41 -39.81 -26.58
CA GLY A 37 12.66 -41.07 -25.86
C GLY A 37 13.73 -40.99 -24.77
N GLY A 38 14.32 -39.82 -24.51
CA GLY A 38 15.29 -39.60 -23.43
C GLY A 38 14.84 -38.53 -22.43
N PRO A 39 15.19 -38.65 -21.13
CA PRO A 39 14.93 -37.60 -20.15
C PRO A 39 15.83 -36.38 -20.42
N GLN A 40 15.22 -35.22 -20.64
CA GLN A 40 15.90 -33.94 -20.81
C GLN A 40 15.40 -32.93 -19.79
N LEU A 41 16.32 -32.17 -19.21
CA LEU A 41 15.99 -31.05 -18.33
C LEU A 41 15.69 -29.83 -19.20
N ILE A 42 14.48 -29.27 -19.10
CA ILE A 42 14.07 -28.08 -19.85
C ILE A 42 13.66 -26.96 -18.91
N PHE A 43 13.77 -25.71 -19.38
CA PHE A 43 13.26 -24.54 -18.67
C PHE A 43 11.82 -24.29 -19.04
N VAL A 44 10.94 -24.37 -18.05
CA VAL A 44 9.52 -24.06 -18.19
C VAL A 44 9.24 -22.71 -17.56
N LYS A 45 8.53 -21.84 -18.28
CA LYS A 45 8.17 -20.50 -17.77
C LYS A 45 7.17 -20.65 -16.63
N SER A 46 7.52 -20.14 -15.46
CA SER A 46 6.67 -20.18 -14.28
C SER A 46 5.96 -18.84 -14.08
N ASN A 47 4.74 -18.90 -13.54
CA ASN A 47 4.03 -17.70 -13.10
C ASN A 47 4.61 -17.21 -11.78
N TYR A 48 4.58 -15.90 -11.55
CA TYR A 48 5.01 -15.30 -10.30
C TYR A 48 4.03 -14.25 -9.83
N THR A 49 3.98 -14.08 -8.51
CA THR A 49 3.29 -12.99 -7.84
C THR A 49 4.32 -12.18 -7.07
N ILE A 50 4.21 -10.86 -7.11
CA ILE A 50 5.05 -10.00 -6.29
C ILE A 50 4.41 -9.97 -4.90
N GLU A 51 5.06 -10.58 -3.94
CA GLU A 51 4.72 -10.44 -2.53
C GLU A 51 5.65 -9.40 -1.91
N THR A 52 5.07 -8.42 -1.22
CA THR A 52 5.82 -7.40 -0.49
C THR A 52 5.37 -7.37 0.96
N VAL A 53 6.32 -7.27 1.88
CA VAL A 53 6.01 -6.99 3.29
C VAL A 53 5.68 -5.50 3.46
N GLU A 54 4.92 -5.09 4.48
CA GLU A 54 4.48 -3.69 4.65
C GLU A 54 5.65 -2.69 4.71
N ALA A 55 6.73 -3.03 5.40
CA ALA A 55 7.93 -2.19 5.45
C ALA A 55 8.59 -2.03 4.07
N GLU A 56 8.62 -3.09 3.27
CA GLU A 56 9.12 -3.06 1.89
C GLU A 56 8.20 -2.23 1.01
N ARG A 57 6.88 -2.42 1.12
CA ARG A 57 5.86 -1.66 0.37
C ARG A 57 6.03 -0.16 0.59
N ILE A 58 6.16 0.28 1.85
CA ILE A 58 6.38 1.69 2.20
C ILE A 58 7.71 2.18 1.63
N SER A 59 8.77 1.37 1.71
CA SER A 59 10.09 1.74 1.20
C SER A 59 10.11 1.91 -0.31
N VAL A 60 9.49 0.97 -1.04
CA VAL A 60 9.35 1.01 -2.50
C VAL A 60 8.50 2.21 -2.92
N ASP A 61 7.38 2.45 -2.23
CA ASP A 61 6.51 3.60 -2.50
C ASP A 61 7.25 4.92 -2.27
N HIS A 62 8.01 5.02 -1.19
CA HIS A 62 8.85 6.20 -0.91
C HIS A 62 9.86 6.44 -2.03
N VAL A 63 10.60 5.41 -2.44
CA VAL A 63 11.59 5.49 -3.53
C VAL A 63 10.94 5.86 -4.86
N ALA A 64 9.76 5.30 -5.16
CA ALA A 64 9.01 5.59 -6.38
C ALA A 64 8.48 7.04 -6.44
N HIS A 65 8.20 7.65 -5.28
CA HIS A 65 7.67 8.99 -5.15
C HIS A 65 8.70 10.05 -4.73
N LEU A 66 10.00 9.71 -4.70
CA LEU A 66 11.09 10.68 -4.48
C LEU A 66 11.10 11.73 -5.61
N LYS A 67 10.29 12.77 -5.45
CA LYS A 67 10.43 14.03 -6.17
C LYS A 67 11.50 14.87 -5.46
N PRO A 68 12.34 15.64 -6.17
CA PRO A 68 13.44 16.40 -5.55
C PRO A 68 13.06 17.59 -4.64
N SER A 69 11.81 17.73 -4.19
CA SER A 69 11.29 18.84 -3.33
C SER A 69 9.95 18.34 -2.76
N ASP A 70 9.53 18.50 -1.51
CA ASP A 70 9.78 19.49 -0.46
C ASP A 70 9.68 18.81 0.91
N GLY A 71 10.25 19.46 1.93
CA GLY A 71 10.40 18.98 3.31
C GLY A 71 9.20 18.22 3.91
N GLY A 72 9.53 17.14 4.62
CA GLY A 72 8.58 16.27 5.32
C GLY A 72 7.79 17.01 6.39
N SER A 73 6.52 17.27 6.12
CA SER A 73 5.51 17.63 7.12
C SER A 73 4.52 16.47 7.26
N ALA A 74 3.81 16.37 8.38
CA ALA A 74 2.75 15.37 8.57
C ALA A 74 1.65 15.46 7.47
N ALA A 75 1.41 16.66 6.93
CA ALA A 75 0.55 16.87 5.77
C ALA A 75 1.06 16.14 4.51
N THR A 76 2.37 15.99 4.36
CA THR A 76 3.03 15.27 3.27
C THR A 76 2.80 13.76 3.38
N GLN A 77 2.75 13.19 4.59
CA GLN A 77 2.51 11.75 4.80
C GLN A 77 1.08 11.33 4.49
N LEU A 78 0.07 12.08 4.98
CA LEU A 78 -1.33 11.82 4.63
C LEU A 78 -1.56 11.98 3.13
N ALA A 79 -1.00 13.04 2.52
CA ALA A 79 -1.09 13.26 1.08
C ALA A 79 -0.45 12.12 0.28
N ALA A 80 0.72 11.61 0.70
CA ALA A 80 1.36 10.45 0.07
C ALA A 80 0.48 9.19 0.19
N HIS A 81 -0.06 8.91 1.38
CA HIS A 81 -0.94 7.76 1.60
C HIS A 81 -2.21 7.81 0.72
N LEU A 82 -2.88 8.97 0.68
CA LEU A 82 -4.06 9.17 -0.16
C LEU A 82 -3.72 9.11 -1.66
N THR A 83 -2.54 9.57 -2.06
CA THR A 83 -2.06 9.46 -3.46
C THR A 83 -1.84 8.00 -3.85
N GLY A 84 -1.30 7.18 -2.94
CA GLY A 84 -1.17 5.73 -3.13
C GLY A 84 -2.52 5.05 -3.35
N ILE A 85 -3.49 5.31 -2.46
CA ILE A 85 -4.87 4.78 -2.59
C ILE A 85 -5.51 5.25 -3.92
N HIS A 86 -5.39 6.53 -4.25
CA HIS A 86 -5.93 7.09 -5.49
C HIS A 86 -5.34 6.39 -6.73
N SER A 87 -4.02 6.16 -6.73
CA SER A 87 -3.32 5.49 -7.83
C SER A 87 -3.76 4.04 -7.98
N ALA A 88 -3.96 3.32 -6.87
CA ALA A 88 -4.48 1.96 -6.88
C ALA A 88 -5.91 1.90 -7.46
N ILE A 89 -6.80 2.80 -7.04
CA ILE A 89 -8.17 2.89 -7.58
C ILE A 89 -8.15 3.21 -9.08
N LYS A 90 -7.31 4.17 -9.50
CA LYS A 90 -7.14 4.54 -10.91
C LYS A 90 -6.66 3.34 -11.74
N MET A 91 -5.72 2.55 -11.23
CA MET A 91 -5.22 1.36 -11.89
C MET A 91 -6.32 0.30 -12.05
N LEU A 92 -7.08 0.03 -10.98
CA LEU A 92 -8.22 -0.90 -11.03
C LEU A 92 -9.27 -0.45 -12.05
N ASN A 93 -9.66 0.83 -12.02
CA ASN A 93 -10.63 1.38 -12.97
C ASN A 93 -10.17 1.22 -14.42
N SER A 94 -8.87 1.47 -14.69
CA SER A 94 -8.30 1.25 -16.01
C SER A 94 -8.44 -0.21 -16.48
N ARG A 95 -8.25 -1.19 -15.59
CA ARG A 95 -8.40 -2.63 -15.93
C ARG A 95 -9.87 -2.98 -16.19
N VAL A 96 -10.79 -2.53 -15.34
CA VAL A 96 -12.24 -2.73 -15.50
C VAL A 96 -12.74 -2.14 -16.83
N ARG A 97 -12.25 -0.95 -17.19
CA ARG A 97 -12.61 -0.28 -18.46
C ARG A 97 -12.17 -1.09 -19.68
N VAL A 98 -11.00 -1.72 -19.66
CA VAL A 98 -10.54 -2.58 -20.76
C VAL A 98 -11.50 -3.77 -20.94
N ILE A 99 -11.89 -4.42 -19.84
CA ILE A 99 -12.85 -5.54 -19.87
C ILE A 99 -14.19 -5.06 -20.45
N GLN A 100 -14.71 -3.92 -19.97
CA GLN A 100 -15.97 -3.35 -20.45
C GLN A 100 -15.93 -3.04 -21.95
N GLN A 101 -14.85 -2.43 -22.44
CA GLN A 101 -14.68 -2.10 -23.86
C GLN A 101 -14.64 -3.38 -24.71
N TYR A 102 -13.92 -4.40 -24.26
CA TYR A 102 -13.81 -5.68 -24.96
C TYR A 102 -15.15 -6.40 -25.07
N LEU A 103 -15.92 -6.44 -23.98
CA LEU A 103 -17.28 -7.00 -23.98
C LEU A 103 -18.23 -6.20 -24.87
N GLY A 104 -18.11 -4.87 -24.89
CA GLY A 104 -18.90 -4.01 -25.77
C GLY A 104 -18.59 -4.23 -27.25
N ALA A 105 -17.34 -4.48 -27.61
CA ALA A 105 -16.93 -4.80 -28.98
C ALA A 105 -17.42 -6.20 -29.41
N MET A 106 -17.37 -7.19 -28.51
CA MET A 106 -17.96 -8.51 -28.75
C MET A 106 -19.48 -8.43 -28.97
N GLN A 107 -20.19 -7.61 -28.18
CA GLN A 107 -21.63 -7.42 -28.33
C GLN A 107 -22.01 -6.79 -29.67
N LYS A 108 -21.18 -5.88 -30.20
CA LYS A 108 -21.38 -5.24 -31.51
C LYS A 108 -21.02 -6.16 -32.69
N GLY A 109 -20.31 -7.26 -32.45
CA GLY A 109 -19.83 -8.17 -33.48
C GLY A 109 -18.48 -7.77 -34.09
N ASP A 110 -17.78 -6.77 -33.52
CA ASP A 110 -16.46 -6.33 -33.98
C ASP A 110 -15.36 -7.37 -33.67
N ILE A 111 -15.59 -8.20 -32.65
CA ILE A 111 -14.66 -9.23 -32.15
C ILE A 111 -15.43 -10.56 -32.02
N PRO A 112 -14.84 -11.71 -32.38
CA PRO A 112 -15.49 -13.01 -32.21
C PRO A 112 -15.82 -13.30 -30.74
N LEU A 113 -16.93 -14.00 -30.52
CA LEU A 113 -17.42 -14.31 -29.19
C LEU A 113 -16.56 -15.40 -28.52
N ASP A 114 -15.95 -15.07 -27.37
CA ASP A 114 -15.20 -16.02 -26.54
C ASP A 114 -16.00 -16.41 -25.30
N ASN A 115 -16.60 -17.61 -25.35
CA ASN A 115 -17.39 -18.16 -24.25
C ASN A 115 -16.57 -18.44 -22.99
N SER A 116 -15.26 -18.71 -23.11
CA SER A 116 -14.39 -18.95 -21.95
C SER A 116 -14.23 -17.65 -21.15
N LEU A 117 -13.90 -16.55 -21.82
CA LEU A 117 -13.77 -15.25 -21.20
C LEU A 117 -15.10 -14.77 -20.59
N LEU A 118 -16.22 -14.92 -21.32
CA LEU A 118 -17.54 -14.55 -20.81
C LEU A 118 -17.88 -15.29 -19.50
N ARG A 119 -17.54 -16.58 -19.43
CA ARG A 119 -17.74 -17.37 -18.20
C ARG A 119 -16.84 -16.88 -17.05
N GLN A 120 -15.59 -16.52 -17.34
CA GLN A 120 -14.68 -15.96 -16.33
C GLN A 120 -15.18 -14.61 -15.80
N VAL A 121 -15.58 -13.70 -16.68
CA VAL A 121 -16.15 -12.40 -16.30
C VAL A 121 -17.44 -12.61 -15.49
N SER A 122 -18.34 -13.49 -15.93
CA SER A 122 -19.55 -13.79 -15.17
C SER A 122 -19.24 -14.36 -13.79
N SER A 123 -18.21 -15.21 -13.67
CA SER A 123 -17.78 -15.74 -12.37
C SER A 123 -17.20 -14.63 -11.48
N LEU A 124 -16.46 -13.68 -12.05
CA LEU A 124 -15.92 -12.54 -11.31
C LEU A 124 -17.03 -11.64 -10.77
N VAL A 125 -18.00 -11.26 -11.62
CA VAL A 125 -19.11 -10.38 -11.20
C VAL A 125 -19.97 -11.04 -10.12
N ARG A 126 -20.21 -12.35 -10.22
CA ARG A 126 -20.99 -13.10 -9.20
C ARG A 126 -20.29 -13.26 -7.85
N ARG A 127 -18.97 -13.04 -7.79
CA ARG A 127 -18.22 -13.02 -6.52
C ARG A 127 -18.32 -11.67 -5.81
N LEU A 128 -18.90 -10.66 -6.45
CA LEU A 128 -19.16 -9.38 -5.83
C LEU A 128 -20.56 -9.43 -5.22
N PRO A 129 -20.73 -8.93 -3.98
CA PRO A 129 -19.71 -8.34 -3.09
C PRO A 129 -18.78 -9.37 -2.44
N ALA A 130 -17.49 -9.04 -2.31
CA ALA A 130 -16.45 -9.99 -1.91
C ALA A 130 -16.56 -10.49 -0.45
N MET A 131 -17.14 -9.69 0.44
CA MET A 131 -17.32 -10.01 1.86
C MET A 131 -18.62 -9.39 2.38
N GLU A 132 -19.60 -10.24 2.72
CA GLU A 132 -20.87 -9.85 3.35
C GLU A 132 -21.28 -10.87 4.43
N SER A 133 -20.34 -11.28 5.28
CA SER A 133 -20.69 -12.11 6.45
C SER A 133 -21.04 -11.22 7.65
N GLU A 134 -21.98 -11.66 8.47
CA GLU A 134 -22.33 -11.01 9.74
C GLU A 134 -21.09 -10.90 10.65
N LYS A 135 -20.29 -11.98 10.71
CA LYS A 135 -19.00 -11.97 11.41
C LYS A 135 -18.06 -10.86 10.93
N PHE A 136 -17.96 -10.64 9.62
CA PHE A 136 -17.11 -9.56 9.09
C PHE A 136 -17.63 -8.18 9.53
N GLN A 137 -18.94 -7.98 9.58
CA GLN A 137 -19.52 -6.72 10.04
C GLN A 137 -19.22 -6.49 11.53
N ASP A 138 -19.37 -7.53 12.36
CA ASP A 138 -19.04 -7.45 13.79
C ASP A 138 -17.55 -7.17 14.01
N ASP A 139 -16.66 -7.89 13.31
CA ASP A 139 -15.21 -7.70 13.37
C ASP A 139 -14.84 -6.27 12.90
N PHE A 140 -15.43 -5.82 11.79
CA PHE A 140 -15.20 -4.47 11.24
C PHE A 140 -15.66 -3.37 12.20
N LEU A 141 -16.85 -3.51 12.80
CA LEU A 141 -17.37 -2.54 13.75
C LEU A 141 -16.53 -2.51 15.03
N THR A 142 -16.03 -3.67 15.48
CA THR A 142 -15.14 -3.76 16.64
C THR A 142 -13.85 -2.99 16.37
N GLU A 143 -13.16 -3.28 15.27
CA GLU A 143 -11.92 -2.59 14.89
C GLU A 143 -12.12 -1.08 14.67
N TYR A 144 -13.24 -0.70 14.06
CA TYR A 144 -13.62 0.70 13.86
C TYR A 144 -13.81 1.43 15.19
N ASN A 145 -14.56 0.84 16.13
CA ASN A 145 -14.80 1.43 17.43
C ASN A 145 -13.51 1.54 18.27
N ASP A 146 -12.64 0.52 18.23
CA ASP A 146 -11.36 0.52 18.93
C ASP A 146 -10.44 1.62 18.40
N THR A 147 -10.34 1.76 17.07
CA THR A 147 -9.55 2.80 16.42
C THR A 147 -10.08 4.19 16.77
N LEU A 148 -11.40 4.36 16.78
CA LEU A 148 -12.05 5.62 17.13
C LEU A 148 -11.77 6.01 18.59
N LEU A 149 -11.92 5.06 19.52
CA LEU A 149 -11.65 5.27 20.94
C LEU A 149 -10.18 5.64 21.19
N MET A 150 -9.25 4.89 20.60
CA MET A 150 -7.81 5.19 20.65
C MET A 150 -7.50 6.60 20.15
N THR A 151 -8.12 7.00 19.03
CA THR A 151 -7.94 8.33 18.46
C THR A 151 -8.46 9.42 19.40
N TYR A 152 -9.63 9.23 20.03
CA TYR A 152 -10.15 10.18 21.01
C TYR A 152 -9.24 10.33 22.24
N LEU A 153 -8.72 9.23 22.77
CA LEU A 153 -7.79 9.25 23.91
C LEU A 153 -6.47 9.97 23.56
N ALA A 154 -5.95 9.78 22.35
CA ALA A 154 -4.79 10.52 21.85
C ALA A 154 -5.10 12.03 21.74
N MET A 155 -6.29 12.39 21.26
CA MET A 155 -6.74 13.79 21.20
C MET A 155 -6.84 14.43 22.59
N PHE A 156 -7.37 13.72 23.59
CA PHE A 156 -7.38 14.21 24.97
C PHE A 156 -5.97 14.41 25.53
N THR A 157 -5.04 13.51 25.22
CA THR A 157 -3.64 13.63 25.61
C THR A 157 -2.99 14.88 25.01
N ASN A 158 -3.21 15.14 23.71
CA ASN A 158 -2.75 16.37 23.04
C ASN A 158 -3.40 17.63 23.63
N CYS A 159 -4.70 17.59 23.94
CA CYS A 159 -5.42 18.69 24.59
C CYS A 159 -4.83 19.01 25.97
N SER A 160 -4.55 17.98 26.78
CA SER A 160 -3.92 18.15 28.09
C SER A 160 -2.51 18.75 27.98
N SER A 161 -1.69 18.27 27.02
CA SER A 161 -0.36 18.82 26.76
C SER A 161 -0.40 20.29 26.38
N THR A 162 -1.27 20.66 25.43
CA THR A 162 -1.43 22.05 24.98
C THR A 162 -1.99 22.96 26.07
N MET A 163 -2.89 22.44 26.93
CA MET A 163 -3.38 23.14 28.10
C MET A 163 -2.25 23.38 29.12
N ASN A 164 -1.40 22.38 29.37
CA ASN A 164 -0.25 22.53 30.27
C ASN A 164 0.73 23.60 29.77
N GLU A 165 1.05 23.60 28.47
CA GLU A 165 1.87 24.65 27.85
C GLU A 165 1.24 26.05 27.99
N LEU A 166 -0.09 26.14 27.84
CA LEU A 166 -0.82 27.41 28.00
C LEU A 166 -0.72 27.90 29.45
N VAL A 167 -0.94 27.02 30.43
CA VAL A 167 -0.82 27.35 31.86
C VAL A 167 0.60 27.79 32.20
N GLU A 168 1.62 27.12 31.70
CA GLU A 168 3.02 27.48 31.91
C GLU A 168 3.35 28.88 31.33
N LYS A 169 2.90 29.16 30.11
CA LYS A 169 3.03 30.49 29.49
C LYS A 169 2.26 31.56 30.25
N PHE A 170 1.07 31.23 30.75
CA PHE A 170 0.27 32.16 31.55
C PHE A 170 0.96 32.50 32.87
N ASN A 171 1.44 31.49 33.61
CA ASN A 171 2.14 31.69 34.87
C ASN A 171 3.41 32.52 34.66
N THR A 172 4.23 32.19 33.67
CA THR A 172 5.47 32.97 33.40
C THR A 172 5.23 34.43 33.00
N THR A 173 4.10 34.76 32.35
CA THR A 173 3.80 36.13 31.89
C THR A 173 2.98 36.95 32.89
N TYR A 174 2.01 36.33 33.56
CA TYR A 174 1.05 37.01 34.44
C TYR A 174 1.34 36.82 35.92
N GLU A 175 1.94 35.70 36.36
CA GLU A 175 2.59 35.71 37.67
C GLU A 175 3.90 36.50 37.53
N ARG A 176 3.81 37.80 37.82
CA ARG A 176 4.97 38.52 38.36
C ARG A 176 5.45 37.69 39.54
N SER A 177 6.51 36.89 39.34
CA SER A 177 7.38 36.48 40.44
C SER A 177 7.54 37.74 41.29
N PRO A 178 7.08 37.76 42.56
CA PRO A 178 7.23 38.95 43.37
C PRO A 178 8.73 39.19 43.43
N ALA A 179 9.16 40.19 42.66
CA ALA A 179 10.52 40.68 42.68
C ALA A 179 10.87 40.79 44.15
N ARG A 180 11.86 40.00 44.59
CA ARG A 180 12.54 40.10 45.88
C ARG A 180 12.46 41.53 46.40
N ARG A 181 11.46 41.83 47.21
CA ARG A 181 11.25 43.14 47.81
C ARG A 181 11.20 42.91 49.31
N GLY A 182 12.31 43.24 49.96
CA GLY A 182 12.48 43.25 51.41
C GLY A 182 13.41 42.14 51.89
N GLY A 183 14.58 42.39 52.45
CA GLY A 183 15.16 43.68 52.81
C GLY A 183 16.62 43.49 53.22
N ARG A 184 17.41 44.54 52.96
CA ARG A 184 18.64 44.81 53.70
C ARG A 184 18.28 44.94 55.19
N GLY A 185 18.79 44.05 56.03
CA GLY A 185 18.95 44.24 57.47
C GLY A 185 20.36 43.81 57.81
N ALA A 186 21.31 44.76 57.75
CA ALA A 186 21.95 45.37 58.92
C ALA A 186 23.22 44.60 59.33
N PHE A 187 24.34 45.05 58.77
CA PHE A 187 25.64 44.90 59.42
C PHE A 187 25.68 45.87 60.62
N MET A 188 25.69 45.32 61.83
CA MET A 188 26.42 45.81 63.01
C MET A 188 26.43 44.71 64.06
#